data_AF-A0A1E4UUI6-F1
#
_entry.id   AF-A0A1E4UUI6-F1
#
_cell.length_a   1.000
_cell.length_b   1.000
_cell.length_c   1.000
_cell.angle_alpha   90.00
_cell.angle_beta   90.00
_cell.angle_gamma   90.00
#
_symmetry.space_group_name_H-M   'P 1'
#
loop_
_entity.id
_entity.type
_entity.pdbx_description
1 polymer ?
#
loop_
_entity_poly.entity_id
_entity_poly.type
_entity_poly.pdbx_seq_one_letter_code
_entity_poly.pdbx_strand_id
1 'polypeptide(L)'
;MLRMTPDYIALLNLQEELNLKLKNTYECEVAKGEDHLADFLIYYVENLVNELNKNKWSFGRDEYSGDKNFRHSEQWWSDGNEPGEGTILHFIGFSVQVESLT
;
A
#
# COMPACT_ATOMS: atom_id res chain seq x y z
N MET A 1 8.99 22.72 -7.32
CA MET A 1 9.52 22.31 -6.00
C MET A 1 10.42 21.12 -6.24
N LEU A 2 11.66 21.14 -5.78
CA LEU A 2 12.55 19.97 -5.87
C LEU A 2 11.98 18.88 -4.95
N ARG A 3 11.51 17.76 -5.51
CA ARG A 3 11.16 16.57 -4.72
C ARG A 3 12.44 16.05 -4.12
N MET A 4 12.54 16.07 -2.79
CA MET A 4 13.55 15.25 -2.12
C MET A 4 13.09 13.81 -2.28
N THR A 5 13.86 13.00 -3.01
CA THR A 5 13.70 11.56 -3.01
C THR A 5 13.82 11.08 -1.56
N PRO A 6 12.85 10.29 -1.05
CA PRO A 6 12.94 9.76 0.31
C PRO A 6 14.26 9.01 0.49
N ASP A 7 14.92 9.20 1.63
CA ASP A 7 16.09 8.40 1.97
C ASP A 7 15.71 6.92 2.03
N TYR A 8 16.62 6.03 1.61
CA TYR A 8 16.37 4.59 1.54
C TYR A 8 15.91 4.01 2.88
N ILE A 9 16.46 4.51 4.00
CA ILE A 9 16.05 4.10 5.34
C ILE A 9 14.59 4.51 5.63
N ALA A 10 14.15 5.66 5.13
CA ALA A 10 12.76 6.10 5.29
C ALA A 10 11.79 5.18 4.52
N LEU A 11 12.19 4.70 3.34
CA LEU A 11 11.39 3.74 2.57
C LEU A 11 11.29 2.39 3.27
N LEU A 12 12.39 1.89 3.84
CA LEU A 12 12.38 0.66 4.64
C LEU A 12 11.50 0.77 5.88
N ASN A 13 11.60 1.89 6.61
CA ASN A 13 10.76 2.14 7.79
C ASN A 13 9.28 2.23 7.41
N LEU A 14 8.97 2.87 6.28
CA LEU A 14 7.60 2.92 5.75
C LEU A 14 7.10 1.52 5.44
N GLN A 15 7.87 0.72 4.71
CA GLN A 15 7.49 -0.67 4.38
C GLN A 15 7.22 -1.49 5.64
N GLU A 16 8.08 -1.39 6.66
CA GLU A 16 7.92 -2.11 7.92
C GLU A 16 6.64 -1.66 8.67
N GLU A 17 6.42 -0.35 8.79
CA GLU A 17 5.23 0.19 9.47
C GLU A 17 3.94 -0.28 8.79
N LEU A 18 3.89 -0.22 7.45
CA LEU A 18 2.71 -0.62 6.70
C LEU A 18 2.45 -2.12 6.79
N ASN A 19 3.50 -2.94 6.67
CA ASN A 19 3.36 -4.40 6.84
C ASN A 19 2.91 -4.77 8.26
N LEU A 20 3.36 -4.06 9.29
CA LEU A 20 2.90 -4.27 10.65
C LEU A 20 1.39 -3.97 10.79
N LYS A 21 0.93 -2.85 10.23
CA LYS A 21 -0.51 -2.49 10.21
C LYS A 21 -1.36 -3.52 9.46
N LEU A 22 -0.90 -3.94 8.28
CA LEU A 22 -1.59 -4.94 7.46
C LEU A 22 -1.66 -6.30 8.17
N LYS A 23 -0.55 -6.74 8.77
CA LYS A 23 -0.49 -7.99 9.55
C LYS A 23 -1.48 -7.96 10.72
N ASN A 24 -1.43 -6.92 11.56
CA ASN A 24 -2.32 -6.82 12.72
C ASN A 24 -3.79 -6.82 12.29
N THR A 25 -4.10 -6.14 11.18
CA THR A 25 -5.46 -6.10 10.65
C THR A 25 -5.91 -7.46 10.12
N TYR A 26 -5.05 -8.17 9.38
CA TYR A 26 -5.34 -9.53 8.93
C TYR A 26 -5.65 -10.45 10.11
N GLU A 27 -4.83 -10.42 11.18
CA GLU A 27 -5.04 -11.24 12.38
C GLU A 27 -6.38 -10.96 13.07
N CYS A 28 -6.87 -9.71 13.02
CA CYS A 28 -8.19 -9.35 13.56
C CYS A 28 -9.36 -9.76 12.67
N GLU A 29 -9.18 -9.75 11.34
CA GLU A 29 -10.26 -9.90 10.37
C GLU A 29 -10.38 -11.34 9.82
N VAL A 30 -9.31 -12.15 9.90
CA VAL A 30 -9.25 -13.49 9.30
C VAL A 30 -10.36 -14.44 9.77
N ALA A 31 -10.83 -14.29 11.01
CA ALA A 31 -11.90 -15.11 11.57
C ALA A 31 -13.26 -14.91 10.88
N LYS A 32 -13.43 -13.84 10.09
CA LYS A 32 -14.67 -13.50 9.37
C LYS A 32 -14.76 -14.16 7.98
N GLY A 33 -13.70 -14.83 7.53
CA GLY A 33 -13.67 -15.59 6.27
C GLY A 33 -13.00 -14.84 5.11
N GLU A 34 -12.69 -15.58 4.04
CA GLU A 34 -11.90 -15.08 2.90
C GLU A 34 -12.64 -14.03 2.05
N ASP A 35 -13.94 -14.22 1.79
CA ASP A 35 -14.74 -13.25 1.02
C ASP A 35 -14.75 -11.88 1.71
N HIS A 36 -14.90 -11.87 3.04
CA HIS A 36 -14.83 -10.65 3.85
C HIS A 36 -13.46 -9.98 3.75
N LEU A 37 -12.38 -10.75 3.79
CA LEU A 37 -11.02 -10.22 3.68
C LEU A 37 -10.77 -9.52 2.33
N ALA A 38 -11.26 -10.09 1.23
CA ALA A 38 -11.11 -9.50 -0.10
C ALA A 38 -11.84 -8.15 -0.21
N ASP A 39 -13.10 -8.09 0.25
CA ASP A 39 -13.90 -6.86 0.24
C ASP A 39 -13.33 -5.79 1.18
N PHE A 40 -12.87 -6.20 2.36
CA PHE A 40 -12.30 -5.31 3.38
C PHE A 40 -10.96 -4.69 2.93
N LEU A 41 -10.12 -5.47 2.26
CA LEU A 41 -8.74 -5.08 1.91
C LEU A 41 -8.69 -3.80 1.07
N ILE A 42 -9.60 -3.63 0.11
CA ILE A 42 -9.65 -2.46 -0.78
C ILE A 42 -9.80 -1.18 0.05
N TYR A 43 -10.86 -1.15 0.86
CA TYR A 43 -11.19 0.00 1.70
C TYR A 43 -10.10 0.27 2.74
N TYR A 44 -9.50 -0.79 3.30
CA TYR A 44 -8.43 -0.63 4.28
C TYR A 44 -7.18 0.00 3.67
N VAL A 45 -6.73 -0.48 2.51
CA VAL A 45 -5.55 0.06 1.80
C VAL A 45 -5.79 1.53 1.40
N GLU A 46 -6.97 1.86 0.87
CA GLU A 46 -7.33 3.25 0.56
C GLU A 46 -7.20 4.18 1.76
N ASN A 47 -7.71 3.77 2.93
CA ASN A 47 -7.61 4.57 4.14
C ASN A 47 -6.16 4.73 4.61
N LEU A 48 -5.39 3.64 4.55
CA LEU A 48 -4.00 3.64 4.96
C LEU A 48 -3.17 4.59 4.07
N VAL A 49 -3.40 4.59 2.75
CA VAL A 49 -2.76 5.55 1.84
C VAL A 49 -3.23 6.99 2.10
N ASN A 50 -4.52 7.19 2.37
CA ASN A 50 -5.04 8.52 2.73
C ASN A 50 -4.42 9.07 4.02
N GLU A 51 -4.13 8.21 5.00
CA GLU A 51 -3.39 8.58 6.21
C GLU A 51 -1.94 8.98 5.91
N LEU A 52 -1.25 8.24 5.03
CA LEU A 52 0.09 8.61 4.57
C LEU A 52 0.08 9.98 3.89
N ASN A 53 -0.90 10.24 3.02
CA ASN A 53 -1.01 11.52 2.32
C ASN A 53 -1.27 12.70 3.25
N LYS A 54 -1.99 12.49 4.37
CA LYS A 54 -2.09 13.50 5.43
C LYS A 54 -0.75 13.75 6.13
N ASN A 55 0.13 12.75 6.15
CA ASN A 55 1.45 12.78 6.78
C ASN A 55 2.60 13.12 5.79
N LYS A 56 2.32 14.02 4.83
CA LYS A 56 3.28 14.60 3.86
C LYS A 56 3.69 13.70 2.69
N TRP A 57 3.12 12.51 2.56
CA TRP A 57 3.24 11.73 1.32
C TRP A 57 2.24 12.22 0.27
N SER A 58 2.35 11.73 -0.96
CA SER A 58 1.49 12.14 -2.07
C SER A 58 1.21 11.00 -3.05
N PHE A 59 0.78 9.86 -2.54
CA PHE A 59 0.45 8.68 -3.34
C PHE A 59 -0.92 8.83 -4.02
N GLY A 60 -0.93 8.75 -5.34
CA GLY A 60 -2.12 8.55 -6.16
C GLY A 60 -2.33 7.06 -6.46
N ARG A 61 -3.56 6.67 -6.81
CA ARG A 61 -3.84 5.31 -7.27
C ARG A 61 -3.36 5.14 -8.71
N ASP A 62 -2.60 4.09 -8.96
CA ASP A 62 -2.19 3.70 -10.31
C ASP A 62 -3.06 2.57 -10.86
N GLU A 63 -3.13 1.45 -10.14
CA GLU A 63 -3.81 0.24 -10.60
C GLU A 63 -4.42 -0.56 -9.45
N TYR A 64 -5.51 -1.28 -9.75
CA TYR A 64 -6.10 -2.27 -8.85
C TYR A 64 -6.53 -3.50 -9.64
N SER A 65 -5.95 -4.66 -9.32
CA SER A 65 -6.29 -5.96 -9.92
C SER A 65 -6.93 -6.86 -8.87
N GLY A 66 -8.15 -6.49 -8.45
CA GLY A 66 -8.87 -7.20 -7.41
C GLY A 66 -9.12 -8.68 -7.68
N ASP A 67 -9.11 -9.49 -6.62
CA ASP A 67 -9.37 -10.92 -6.66
C ASP A 67 -10.19 -11.33 -5.42
N LYS A 68 -11.12 -12.29 -5.59
CA LYS A 68 -11.89 -12.87 -4.48
C LYS A 68 -10.98 -13.61 -3.49
N ASN A 69 -9.87 -14.14 -3.95
CA ASN A 69 -8.78 -14.57 -3.12
C ASN A 69 -7.87 -13.36 -2.84
N PHE A 70 -7.98 -12.81 -1.62
CA PHE A 70 -7.20 -11.65 -1.22
C PHE A 70 -5.68 -11.82 -1.41
N ARG A 71 -5.16 -13.06 -1.45
CA ARG A 71 -3.72 -13.33 -1.67
C ARG A 71 -3.24 -12.95 -3.08
N HIS A 72 -4.15 -12.85 -4.04
CA HIS A 72 -3.87 -12.43 -5.41
C HIS A 72 -4.42 -11.03 -5.69
N SER A 73 -5.03 -10.37 -4.70
CA SER A 73 -5.45 -8.98 -4.85
C SER A 73 -4.24 -8.08 -4.80
N GLU A 74 -4.05 -7.29 -5.84
CA GLU A 74 -2.95 -6.34 -5.93
C GLU A 74 -3.45 -4.91 -6.11
N GLN A 75 -2.78 -3.95 -5.47
CA GLN A 75 -3.07 -2.53 -5.59
C GLN A 75 -1.77 -1.74 -5.67
N TRP A 76 -1.68 -0.82 -6.63
CA TRP A 76 -0.52 0.02 -6.85
C TRP A 76 -0.85 1.48 -6.58
N TRP A 77 0.05 2.13 -5.87
CA TRP A 77 -0.02 3.54 -5.58
C TRP A 77 1.35 4.17 -5.78
N SER A 78 1.41 5.31 -6.47
CA SER A 78 2.67 6.00 -6.72
C SER A 78 2.59 7.47 -6.35
N ASP A 79 3.70 8.01 -5.86
CA ASP A 79 3.86 9.47 -5.75
C ASP A 79 4.44 10.10 -7.02
N GLY A 80 4.78 9.32 -8.05
CA GLY A 80 5.20 9.77 -9.38
C GLY A 80 4.18 10.62 -10.12
N ASN A 81 4.65 11.38 -11.11
CA ASN A 81 3.74 12.08 -12.04
C ASN A 81 3.38 11.19 -13.25
N GLU A 82 4.21 10.19 -13.53
CA GLU A 82 4.02 9.20 -14.60
C GLU A 82 4.07 7.78 -14.03
N PRO A 83 3.41 6.80 -14.67
CA PRO A 83 3.51 5.40 -14.30
C PRO A 83 4.97 4.93 -14.34
N GLY A 84 5.43 4.31 -13.27
CA GLY A 84 6.82 3.82 -13.17
C GLY A 84 7.83 4.86 -12.71
N GLU A 85 7.40 6.05 -12.28
CA GLU A 85 8.25 7.04 -11.63
C GLU A 85 7.94 7.15 -10.14
N GLY A 86 8.94 7.54 -9.34
CA GLY A 86 8.77 7.89 -7.94
C GLY A 86 8.77 6.70 -6.98
N THR A 87 8.17 6.89 -5.81
CA THR A 87 7.97 5.84 -4.82
C THR A 87 6.68 5.11 -5.11
N ILE A 88 6.75 3.79 -5.24
CA ILE A 88 5.62 2.91 -5.48
C ILE A 88 5.34 2.09 -4.22
N LEU A 89 4.07 2.07 -3.82
CA LEU A 89 3.51 1.12 -2.87
C LEU A 89 2.79 0.03 -3.67
N HIS A 90 3.36 -1.17 -3.69
CA HIS A 90 2.73 -2.34 -4.28
C HIS A 90 2.17 -3.22 -3.17
N PHE A 91 0.85 -3.16 -3.00
CA PHE A 91 0.13 -4.01 -2.06
C PHE A 91 -0.20 -5.35 -2.71
N ILE A 92 0.13 -6.45 -2.04
CA ILE A 92 -0.21 -7.81 -2.44
C ILE A 92 -0.90 -8.47 -1.24
N GLY A 93 -2.22 -8.59 -1.30
CA GLY A 93 -3.02 -8.97 -0.14
C GLY A 93 -2.74 -8.07 1.07
N PHE A 94 -2.54 -8.69 2.24
CA PHE A 94 -2.17 -7.99 3.49
C PHE A 94 -0.65 -7.82 3.63
N SER A 95 0.05 -7.51 2.54
CA SER A 95 1.46 -7.15 2.54
C SER A 95 1.72 -6.01 1.56
N VAL A 96 2.83 -5.31 1.74
CA VAL A 96 3.25 -4.22 0.84
C VAL A 96 4.74 -4.25 0.59
N GLN A 97 5.12 -3.96 -0.64
CA GLN A 97 6.49 -3.67 -1.06
C GLN A 97 6.59 -2.18 -1.41
N VAL A 98 7.68 -1.55 -0.98
CA VAL A 98 7.97 -0.16 -1.27
C VAL A 98 9.16 -0.11 -2.21
N GLU A 99 8.93 0.38 -3.42
CA GLU A 99 9.93 0.49 -4.46
C GLU A 99 10.19 1.96 -4.77
N SER A 100 11.43 2.30 -5.13
CA SER A 100 11.77 3.62 -5.63
C SER A 100 12.32 3.44 -7.03
N LEU A 101 11.59 3.98 -8.00
CA LEU A 101 11.99 3.98 -9.40
C LEU A 101 12.57 5.36 -9.72
N THR A 102 13.85 5.35 -10.10
CA THR A 102 14.64 6.51 -10.52
C THR A 102 14.60 6.71 -12.02
#